data_AF-A0A8C2QCY0-F1
#
_entry.id   AF-A0A8C2QCY0-F1
#
_cell.length_a   1.000
_cell.length_b   1.000
_cell.length_c   1.000
_cell.angle_alpha   90.00
_cell.angle_beta   90.00
_cell.angle_gamma   90.00
#
_symmetry.space_group_name_H-M   'P 1'
#
loop_
_entity.id
_entity.type
_entity.pdbx_description
1 polymer ?
#
loop_
_entity_poly.entity_id
_entity_poly.type
_entity_poly.pdbx_seq_one_letter_code
_entity_poly.pdbx_strand_id
1 'polypeptide(L)'
;MGDAPDYDRSQWLNDKFKLGLDFPNEKRKPEFLKGLPDHLKLYSEFLGTSPWFAGDKITFADFLVYDVLDQHQMFEPKCLDAFPNLRDFVARFEGLKKISAYMKTNRFLPSPLYLKQATWGNK
;
A
#
# COMPACT_ATOMS: atom_id res chain seq x y z
N MET A 1 16.90 -33.42 25.80
CA MET A 1 16.30 -32.37 24.94
C MET A 1 17.05 -32.44 23.62
N GLY A 2 16.37 -32.82 22.52
CA GLY A 2 16.99 -32.81 21.19
C GLY A 2 17.01 -31.41 20.63
N ASP A 3 18.04 -31.09 19.85
CA ASP A 3 18.16 -29.77 19.21
C ASP A 3 16.94 -29.46 18.34
N ALA A 4 16.59 -28.18 18.27
CA ALA A 4 15.51 -27.73 17.41
C ALA A 4 15.86 -28.09 15.95
N PRO A 5 14.92 -28.69 15.20
CA PRO A 5 15.17 -29.02 13.81
C PRO A 5 15.50 -27.75 13.02
N ASP A 6 16.52 -27.84 12.18
CA ASP A 6 16.90 -26.74 11.31
C ASP A 6 15.75 -26.47 10.31
N TYR A 7 15.24 -25.24 10.30
CA TYR A 7 14.12 -24.85 9.44
C TYR A 7 14.64 -24.57 8.02
N ASP A 8 15.05 -25.64 7.33
CA ASP A 8 15.47 -25.57 5.94
C ASP A 8 14.26 -25.32 5.02
N ARG A 9 14.14 -24.07 4.59
CA ARG A 9 13.09 -23.60 3.67
C ARG A 9 13.23 -24.17 2.26
N SER A 10 14.36 -24.78 1.91
CA SER A 10 14.57 -25.39 0.59
C SER A 10 13.58 -26.53 0.35
N GLN A 11 13.24 -27.31 1.38
CA GLN A 11 12.28 -28.41 1.28
C GLN A 11 10.91 -27.91 0.82
N TRP A 12 10.42 -26.82 1.43
CA TRP A 12 9.13 -26.25 1.04
C TRP A 12 9.21 -25.49 -0.29
N LEU A 13 10.21 -24.63 -0.48
CA LEU A 13 10.28 -23.76 -1.65
C LEU A 13 10.52 -24.53 -2.96
N ASN A 14 11.25 -25.65 -2.92
CA ASN A 14 11.51 -26.49 -4.10
C ASN A 14 10.26 -27.21 -4.61
N ASP A 15 9.33 -27.55 -3.71
CA ASP A 15 8.13 -28.32 -4.04
C ASP A 15 6.91 -27.42 -4.23
N LYS A 16 6.82 -26.32 -3.48
CA LYS A 16 5.71 -25.35 -3.52
C LYS A 16 5.35 -24.90 -4.94
N PHE A 17 6.33 -24.64 -5.79
CA PHE A 17 6.09 -24.20 -7.17
C PHE A 17 5.84 -25.36 -8.16
N LYS A 18 6.12 -26.60 -7.76
CA LYS A 18 5.84 -27.82 -8.55
C LYS A 18 4.44 -28.38 -8.30
N LEU A 19 3.85 -28.09 -7.15
CA LEU A 19 2.55 -28.64 -6.73
C LEU A 19 1.36 -28.12 -7.54
N GLY A 20 1.57 -27.21 -8.51
CA GLY A 20 0.49 -26.67 -9.36
C GLY A 20 -0.61 -25.97 -8.56
N LEU A 21 -0.33 -25.62 -7.31
CA LEU A 21 -1.26 -24.89 -6.45
C LEU A 21 -1.42 -23.50 -7.04
N ASP A 22 -2.61 -23.19 -7.53
CA ASP A 22 -3.00 -21.81 -7.81
C ASP A 22 -2.79 -21.02 -6.51
N PHE A 23 -1.74 -20.20 -6.45
CA PHE A 23 -1.61 -19.25 -5.36
C PHE A 23 -2.86 -18.38 -5.40
N PRO A 24 -3.72 -18.41 -4.37
CA PRO A 24 -5.08 -17.90 -4.49
C PRO A 24 -5.19 -16.43 -4.91
N ASN A 25 -4.09 -15.68 -4.80
CA ASN A 25 -4.06 -14.23 -4.91
C ASN A 25 -3.58 -13.70 -6.27
N GLU A 26 -2.95 -14.50 -7.14
CA GLU A 26 -2.49 -14.00 -8.45
C GLU A 26 -3.68 -13.69 -9.38
N LYS A 27 -4.74 -14.52 -9.33
CA LYS A 27 -5.98 -14.33 -10.10
C LYS A 27 -6.92 -13.27 -9.50
N ARG A 28 -6.61 -12.72 -8.32
CA ARG A 28 -7.48 -11.75 -7.60
C ARG A 28 -7.22 -10.29 -7.95
N LYS A 29 -6.12 -9.97 -8.63
CA LYS A 29 -5.82 -8.58 -9.02
C LYS A 29 -6.97 -7.93 -9.81
N PRO A 30 -7.56 -8.56 -10.84
CA PRO A 30 -8.69 -7.96 -11.57
C PRO A 30 -9.91 -7.69 -10.68
N GLU A 31 -10.22 -8.61 -9.76
CA GLU A 31 -11.35 -8.47 -8.82
C GLU A 31 -11.09 -7.33 -7.82
N PHE A 32 -9.87 -7.25 -7.28
CA PHE A 32 -9.45 -6.15 -6.42
C PHE A 32 -9.57 -4.80 -7.15
N LEU A 33 -9.05 -4.69 -8.38
CA LEU A 33 -9.13 -3.47 -9.19
C LEU A 33 -10.58 -3.07 -9.50
N LYS A 34 -11.49 -4.03 -9.62
CA LYS A 34 -12.92 -3.76 -9.82
C LYS A 34 -13.57 -3.15 -8.57
N GLY A 35 -13.20 -3.60 -7.37
CA GLY A 35 -13.72 -3.07 -6.09
C GLY A 35 -13.00 -1.82 -5.57
N LEU A 36 -11.79 -1.54 -6.08
CA LEU A 36 -10.98 -0.42 -5.63
C LEU A 36 -11.68 0.95 -5.73
N PRO A 37 -12.36 1.32 -6.83
CA PRO A 37 -13.05 2.60 -6.92
C PRO A 37 -14.14 2.78 -5.86
N ASP A 38 -14.87 1.71 -5.51
CA ASP A 38 -15.92 1.76 -4.49
C ASP A 38 -15.33 2.00 -3.10
N HIS A 39 -14.18 1.39 -2.79
CA HIS A 39 -13.47 1.66 -1.54
C HIS A 39 -12.92 3.10 -1.48
N LEU A 40 -12.29 3.58 -2.56
CA LEU A 40 -11.77 4.95 -2.63
C LEU A 40 -12.88 5.99 -2.54
N LYS A 41 -14.06 5.69 -3.08
CA LYS A 41 -15.24 6.53 -2.93
C LYS A 41 -15.60 6.76 -1.46
N LEU A 42 -15.53 5.73 -0.61
CA LEU A 42 -15.79 5.87 0.83
C LEU A 42 -14.78 6.83 1.51
N TYR A 43 -13.50 6.74 1.16
CA TYR A 43 -12.48 7.68 1.65
C TYR A 43 -12.75 9.11 1.17
N SER A 44 -13.10 9.26 -0.10
CA SER A 44 -13.44 10.55 -0.71
C SER A 44 -14.65 11.19 -0.03
N GLU A 45 -15.72 10.42 0.19
CA GLU A 45 -16.93 10.89 0.87
C GLU A 45 -16.66 11.26 2.33
N PHE A 46 -15.85 10.45 3.03
CA PHE A 46 -15.49 10.71 4.42
C PHE A 46 -14.61 11.96 4.58
N LEU A 47 -13.63 12.16 3.69
CA LEU A 47 -12.83 13.38 3.68
C LEU A 47 -13.70 14.61 3.35
N GLY A 48 -14.61 14.45 2.39
CA GLY A 48 -15.52 15.49 1.94
C GLY A 48 -14.76 16.73 1.49
N THR A 49 -15.02 17.86 2.15
CA THR A 49 -14.37 19.15 1.93
C THR A 49 -13.31 19.49 2.98
N SER A 50 -13.11 18.62 3.98
CA SER A 50 -12.13 18.85 5.05
C SER A 50 -10.71 18.75 4.49
N PRO A 51 -9.75 19.53 5.02
CA PRO A 51 -8.35 19.43 4.59
C PRO A 51 -7.68 18.13 5.07
N TRP A 52 -8.15 17.54 6.17
CA TRP A 52 -7.63 16.31 6.79
C TRP A 52 -8.78 15.39 7.22
N PHE A 53 -8.49 14.10 7.39
CA PHE A 53 -9.48 13.07 7.75
C PHE A 53 -10.09 13.28 9.14
N ALA A 54 -9.38 13.97 10.04
CA ALA A 54 -9.88 14.35 11.37
C ALA A 54 -10.37 15.81 11.45
N GLY A 55 -10.61 16.46 10.31
CA GLY A 55 -11.10 17.84 10.23
C GLY A 55 -10.00 18.84 9.86
N ASP A 56 -9.87 19.92 10.64
CA ASP A 56 -9.02 21.07 10.27
C ASP A 56 -7.52 20.86 10.55
N LYS A 57 -7.18 19.92 11.42
CA LYS A 57 -5.80 19.67 11.86
C LYS A 57 -5.36 18.28 11.45
N ILE A 58 -4.11 18.20 10.97
CA ILE A 58 -3.48 16.92 10.71
C ILE A 58 -3.32 16.12 12.00
N THR A 59 -3.59 14.83 11.91
CA THR A 59 -3.43 13.85 12.98
C THR A 59 -2.66 12.65 12.47
N PHE A 60 -2.35 11.69 13.35
CA PHE A 60 -1.69 10.45 12.94
C PHE A 60 -2.56 9.62 11.97
N ALA A 61 -3.88 9.76 11.98
CA ALA A 61 -4.78 9.06 11.07
C ALA A 61 -4.49 9.44 9.61
N ASP A 62 -4.13 10.69 9.33
CA ASP A 62 -3.79 11.16 7.99
C ASP A 62 -2.52 10.46 7.44
N PHE A 63 -1.59 10.07 8.31
CA PHE A 63 -0.39 9.32 7.90
C PHE A 63 -0.76 7.89 7.48
N LEU A 64 -1.69 7.26 8.20
CA LEU A 64 -2.19 5.93 7.85
C LEU A 64 -2.94 5.97 6.52
N VAL A 65 -3.79 6.98 6.32
CA VAL A 65 -4.53 7.12 5.08
C VAL A 65 -3.59 7.45 3.92
N TYR A 66 -2.60 8.32 4.11
CA TYR A 66 -1.59 8.60 3.09
C TYR A 66 -0.86 7.33 2.63
N ASP A 67 -0.34 6.53 3.57
CA ASP A 67 0.36 5.27 3.24
C ASP A 67 -0.55 4.31 2.45
N VAL A 68 -1.82 4.17 2.86
CA VAL A 68 -2.79 3.37 2.12
C VAL A 68 -3.01 3.91 0.71
N LEU A 69 -3.23 5.22 0.54
CA LEU A 69 -3.48 5.82 -0.79
C LEU A 69 -2.26 5.74 -1.70
N ASP A 70 -1.05 5.97 -1.17
CA ASP A 70 0.21 5.85 -1.88
C ASP A 70 0.43 4.42 -2.40
N GLN A 71 0.19 3.41 -1.56
CA GLN A 71 0.26 2.01 -1.99
C GLN A 71 -0.74 1.67 -3.11
N HIS A 72 -1.98 2.18 -3.02
CA HIS A 72 -2.98 1.98 -4.08
C HIS A 72 -2.57 2.67 -5.39
N GLN A 73 -2.01 3.87 -5.31
CA GLN A 73 -1.52 4.59 -6.48
C GLN A 73 -0.30 3.91 -7.09
N MET A 74 0.60 3.35 -6.27
CA MET A 74 1.69 2.52 -6.77
C MET A 74 1.18 1.25 -7.47
N PHE A 75 0.08 0.67 -6.98
CA PHE A 75 -0.54 -0.53 -7.55
C PHE A 75 -1.30 -0.26 -8.86
N GLU A 76 -2.05 0.85 -8.92
CA GLU A 76 -2.82 1.33 -10.06
C GLU A 76 -2.71 2.87 -10.17
N PRO A 77 -1.76 3.40 -10.97
CA PRO A 77 -1.40 4.83 -10.98
C PRO A 77 -2.54 5.82 -11.21
N LYS A 78 -3.63 5.38 -11.85
CA LYS A 78 -4.79 6.21 -12.19
C LYS A 78 -5.96 6.04 -11.23
N CYS A 79 -5.81 5.26 -10.14
CA CYS A 79 -6.94 4.95 -9.25
C CYS A 79 -7.55 6.20 -8.57
N LEU A 80 -6.76 7.27 -8.40
CA LEU A 80 -7.21 8.52 -7.78
C LEU A 80 -7.72 9.57 -8.78
N ASP A 81 -7.66 9.34 -10.09
CA ASP A 81 -8.03 10.35 -11.09
C ASP A 81 -9.51 10.77 -11.02
N ALA A 82 -10.37 9.86 -10.55
CA ALA A 82 -11.79 10.13 -10.34
C ALA A 82 -12.10 10.90 -9.03
N PHE A 83 -11.10 11.08 -8.15
CA PHE A 83 -11.27 11.60 -6.79
C PHE A 83 -10.36 12.81 -6.54
N PRO A 84 -10.71 14.02 -7.03
CA PRO A 84 -9.83 15.19 -6.96
C PRO A 84 -9.49 15.60 -5.53
N ASN A 85 -10.41 15.44 -4.57
CA ASN A 85 -10.15 15.70 -3.16
C ASN A 85 -9.09 14.78 -2.55
N LEU A 86 -9.07 13.49 -2.93
CA LEU A 86 -8.03 12.55 -2.49
C LEU A 86 -6.68 12.89 -3.14
N ARG A 87 -6.65 13.31 -4.41
CA ARG A 87 -5.43 13.81 -5.05
C ARG A 87 -4.89 15.06 -4.36
N ASP A 88 -5.77 15.99 -4.01
CA ASP A 88 -5.41 17.21 -3.28
C ASP A 88 -4.91 16.88 -1.87
N PHE A 89 -5.49 15.88 -1.20
CA PHE A 89 -5.01 15.37 0.08
C PHE A 89 -3.58 14.83 -0.02
N VAL A 90 -3.29 13.95 -0.99
CA VAL A 90 -1.95 13.40 -1.23
C VAL A 90 -0.94 14.53 -1.48
N ALA A 91 -1.26 15.44 -2.40
CA ALA A 91 -0.39 16.59 -2.72
C ALA A 91 -0.16 17.50 -1.50
N ARG A 92 -1.19 17.74 -0.68
CA ARG A 92 -1.09 18.53 0.55
C ARG A 92 -0.21 17.86 1.59
N PHE A 93 -0.34 16.55 1.77
CA PHE A 93 0.46 15.75 2.70
C PHE A 93 1.95 15.77 2.31
N GLU A 94 2.25 15.49 1.04
CA GLU A 94 3.62 15.52 0.51
C GLU A 94 4.23 16.93 0.54
N GLY A 95 3.39 17.96 0.41
CA GLY A 95 3.78 19.37 0.52
C GLY A 95 4.12 19.84 1.93
N LEU A 96 3.86 19.06 2.99
CA LEU A 96 4.22 19.43 4.35
C LEU A 96 5.74 19.55 4.48
N LYS A 97 6.23 20.69 4.98
CA LYS A 97 7.67 21.03 5.02
C LYS A 97 8.56 19.89 5.55
N LYS A 98 8.16 19.23 6.64
CA LYS A 98 8.93 18.13 7.24
C LYS A 98 8.83 16.83 6.43
N ILE A 99 7.68 16.56 5.81
CA ILE A 99 7.45 15.37 4.97
C ILE A 99 8.21 15.51 3.66
N SER A 100 8.04 16.64 2.95
CA SER A 100 8.79 16.95 1.73
C SER A 100 10.30 16.90 1.95
N ALA A 101 10.77 17.40 3.10
CA ALA A 101 12.19 17.30 3.46
C ALA A 101 12.62 15.85 3.71
N TYR A 102 11.81 15.06 4.44
CA TYR A 102 12.08 13.65 4.72
C TYR A 102 12.15 12.79 3.46
N MET A 103 11.20 12.96 2.53
CA MET A 103 11.12 12.22 1.26
C MET A 103 12.33 12.43 0.36
N LYS A 104 13.09 13.52 0.54
CA LYS A 104 14.34 13.81 -0.19
C LYS A 104 15.58 13.21 0.46
N THR A 105 15.46 12.61 1.65
CA THR A 105 16.59 12.00 2.35
C THR A 105 16.79 10.54 1.96
N ASN A 106 18.01 10.03 2.15
CA ASN A 106 18.32 8.60 2.00
C ASN A 106 17.62 7.68 3.02
N ARG A 107 16.94 8.25 4.03
CA ARG A 107 16.13 7.49 4.99
C ARG A 107 14.73 7.19 4.47
N PHE A 108 14.27 7.93 3.45
CA PHE A 108 12.99 7.64 2.83
C PHE A 108 13.11 6.37 1.99
N LEU A 109 12.23 5.41 2.26
CA LEU A 109 12.20 4.11 1.62
C LEU A 109 10.82 3.93 0.97
N PRO A 110 10.65 4.33 -0.31
CA PRO A 110 9.39 4.12 -1.03
C PRO A 110 9.20 2.66 -1.48
N SER A 111 10.26 1.87 -1.57
CA SER A 111 10.23 0.44 -1.89
C SER A 111 11.37 -0.29 -1.18
N PRO A 112 11.28 -1.63 -1.02
CA PRO A 112 10.13 -2.49 -1.31
C PRO A 112 8.99 -2.31 -0.29
N LEU A 113 7.74 -2.33 -0.76
CA LEU A 113 6.54 -2.24 0.08
C LEU A 113 6.29 -3.52 0.90
N TYR A 114 6.58 -4.67 0.30
CA TYR A 114 6.33 -5.99 0.88
C TYR A 114 7.60 -6.83 0.97
N LEU A 115 7.53 -7.90 1.77
CA LEU A 115 8.62 -8.86 1.90
C LEU A 115 8.91 -9.57 0.57
N LYS A 116 10.12 -10.13 0.44
CA LYS A 116 10.64 -10.78 -0.78
C LYS A 116 9.73 -11.86 -1.37
N GLN A 117 8.90 -12.48 -0.53
CA GLN A 117 7.97 -13.55 -0.90
C GLN A 117 6.68 -13.04 -1.57
N ALA A 118 6.39 -11.74 -1.51
CA ALA A 118 5.23 -11.17 -2.20
C ALA A 118 5.45 -11.20 -3.72
N THR A 119 4.36 -11.36 -4.47
CA THR A 119 4.39 -11.37 -5.93
C THR A 119 4.45 -9.97 -6.53
N TRP A 120 4.07 -8.94 -5.77
CA TRP A 120 4.11 -7.53 -6.13
C TRP A 120 4.69 -6.69 -4.98
N GLY A 121 5.35 -5.57 -5.29
CA GLY A 121 5.93 -4.65 -4.31
C GLY A 121 7.10 -5.23 -3.50
N ASN A 122 7.68 -6.35 -3.95
CA ASN A 122 8.76 -7.05 -3.25
C ASN A 122 10.18 -6.55 -3.59
N LYS A 123 10.27 -5.50 -4.42
CA LYS A 123 11.50 -4.86 -4.90
C LYS A 123 11.30 -3.35 -4.92
#